data_AF-A0A0Q6T275-F1
#
_entry.id   AF-A0A0Q6T275-F1
#
_cell.length_a   1.000
_cell.length_b   1.000
_cell.length_c   1.000
_cell.angle_alpha   90.00
_cell.angle_beta   90.00
_cell.angle_gamma   90.00
#
_symmetry.space_group_name_H-M   'P 1'
#
loop_
_entity.id
_entity.type
_entity.pdbx_description
1 polymer ?
#
loop_
_entity_poly.entity_id
_entity_poly.type
_entity_poly.pdbx_seq_one_letter_code
_entity_poly.pdbx_strand_id
1 'polypeptide(L)'
;MATEPMFPILNDPIIRCIPWAAITPHEAQAQRNHSQTLRGLAGRGGLSIHEAYHIMKDQEWPWRTFVRSPANDAQYRVSLMALVRDFEKSRAALSKSSEGEADGR
;
A
#
# COMPACT_ATOMS: atom_id res chain seq x y z
N MET A 1 -12.69 -17.45 -10.68
CA MET A 1 -12.57 -16.36 -9.69
C MET A 1 -11.39 -15.51 -10.10
N ALA A 2 -11.58 -14.21 -10.36
CA ALA A 2 -10.44 -13.34 -10.69
C ALA A 2 -9.56 -13.20 -9.45
N THR A 3 -8.25 -13.38 -9.58
CA THR A 3 -7.29 -13.05 -8.51
C THR A 3 -7.38 -11.56 -8.22
N GLU A 4 -7.36 -11.19 -6.93
CA GLU A 4 -7.36 -9.79 -6.52
C GLU A 4 -6.19 -9.04 -7.17
N PRO A 5 -6.39 -7.83 -7.74
CA PRO A 5 -5.30 -7.08 -8.33
C PRO A 5 -4.26 -6.69 -7.28
N MET A 6 -2.99 -6.75 -7.67
CA MET A 6 -1.85 -6.40 -6.82
C MET A 6 -1.12 -5.19 -7.40
N PHE A 7 -0.73 -4.24 -6.54
CA PHE A 7 0.09 -3.10 -6.90
C PHE A 7 1.58 -3.47 -6.82
N PRO A 8 2.38 -3.23 -7.87
CA PRO A 8 3.79 -3.63 -7.90
C PRO A 8 4.65 -2.77 -6.98
N ILE A 9 5.60 -3.41 -6.29
CA ILE A 9 6.64 -2.75 -5.52
C ILE A 9 7.97 -2.89 -6.26
N LEU A 10 8.57 -1.74 -6.58
CA LEU A 10 9.73 -1.62 -7.44
C LEU A 10 11.02 -1.87 -6.65
N ASN A 11 11.90 -2.70 -7.23
CA ASN A 11 13.29 -2.89 -6.80
C ASN A 11 13.49 -3.33 -5.33
N ASP A 12 12.51 -4.03 -4.76
CA ASP A 12 12.67 -4.66 -3.44
C ASP A 12 12.79 -6.19 -3.55
N PRO A 13 13.75 -6.83 -2.86
CA PRO A 13 13.94 -8.28 -2.94
C PRO A 13 12.90 -9.09 -2.16
N ILE A 14 12.18 -8.49 -1.21
CA ILE A 14 11.28 -9.19 -0.29
C ILE A 14 9.81 -8.88 -0.62
N ILE A 15 9.45 -7.60 -0.72
CA ILE A 15 8.09 -7.15 -1.01
C ILE A 15 8.00 -6.88 -2.51
N ARG A 16 7.38 -7.79 -3.27
CA ARG A 16 7.22 -7.64 -4.72
C ARG A 16 5.94 -6.89 -5.12
N CYS A 17 4.92 -6.97 -4.28
CA CYS A 17 3.64 -6.32 -4.51
C CYS A 17 2.85 -6.21 -3.20
N ILE A 18 1.83 -5.34 -3.19
CA ILE A 18 0.84 -5.20 -2.11
C ILE A 18 -0.57 -5.26 -2.71
N PRO A 19 -1.62 -5.57 -1.92
CA PRO A 19 -3.00 -5.56 -2.42
C PRO A 19 -3.36 -4.20 -3.00
N TRP A 20 -3.96 -4.17 -4.20
CA TRP A 20 -4.37 -2.92 -4.84
C TRP A 20 -5.37 -2.15 -3.97
N ALA A 21 -6.27 -2.89 -3.31
CA ALA A 21 -7.26 -2.32 -2.39
C ALA A 21 -6.63 -1.61 -1.18
N ALA A 22 -5.41 -2.01 -0.76
CA ALA A 22 -4.71 -1.37 0.36
C ALA A 22 -4.17 0.01 -0.01
N ILE A 23 -3.75 0.23 -1.25
CA ILE A 23 -3.17 1.51 -1.70
C ILE A 23 -4.19 2.42 -2.40
N THR A 24 -5.28 1.88 -2.93
CA THR A 24 -6.33 2.63 -3.66
C THR A 24 -6.86 3.87 -2.92
N PRO A 25 -7.10 3.85 -1.59
CA PRO A 25 -7.57 5.04 -0.87
C PRO A 25 -6.61 6.25 -0.96
N HIS A 26 -5.35 6.01 -1.30
CA HIS A 26 -4.27 7.00 -1.28
C HIS A 26 -3.91 7.56 -2.67
N GLU A 27 -4.80 7.43 -3.66
CA GLU A 27 -4.62 7.96 -5.02
C GLU A 27 -4.30 9.47 -5.01
N ALA A 28 -4.96 10.24 -4.15
CA ALA A 28 -4.71 11.67 -4.02
C ALA A 28 -3.27 11.96 -3.57
N GLN A 29 -2.70 11.15 -2.67
CA GLN A 29 -1.32 11.31 -2.25
C GLN A 29 -0.34 10.91 -3.36
N ALA A 30 -0.68 9.87 -4.15
CA ALA A 30 0.12 9.47 -5.31
C ALA A 30 0.24 10.62 -6.33
N GLN A 31 -0.88 11.31 -6.59
CA GLN A 31 -0.91 12.48 -7.45
C GLN A 31 -0.08 13.64 -6.87
N ARG A 32 -0.11 13.88 -5.55
CA ARG A 32 0.71 14.93 -4.91
C ARG A 32 2.20 14.63 -5.00
N ASN A 33 2.62 13.41 -4.67
CA ASN A 33 4.04 13.05 -4.60
C ASN A 33 4.68 12.81 -5.97
N HIS A 34 3.90 12.31 -6.95
CA HIS A 34 4.44 11.87 -8.24
C HIS A 34 3.79 12.51 -9.46
N SER A 35 2.79 13.39 -9.29
CA SER A 35 1.98 13.94 -10.38
C SER A 35 1.38 12.88 -11.29
N GLN A 36 1.13 11.67 -10.76
CA GLN A 36 0.65 10.51 -11.49
C GLN A 36 -0.35 9.71 -10.69
N THR A 37 -1.23 9.02 -11.42
CA THR A 37 -2.18 8.08 -10.84
C THR A 37 -1.51 6.78 -10.38
N LEU A 38 -2.11 6.04 -9.45
CA LEU A 38 -1.64 4.71 -9.05
C LEU A 38 -1.56 3.78 -10.26
N ARG A 39 -2.52 3.87 -11.19
CA ARG A 39 -2.48 3.09 -12.43
C ARG A 39 -1.27 3.43 -13.30
N GLY A 40 -0.94 4.72 -13.45
CA GLY A 40 0.25 5.16 -14.17
C GLY A 40 1.54 4.70 -13.51
N LEU A 41 1.62 4.82 -12.19
CA LEU A 41 2.75 4.33 -11.38
C LEU A 41 2.93 2.82 -11.52
N ALA A 42 1.86 2.03 -11.43
CA ALA A 42 1.92 0.59 -11.64
C ALA A 42 2.40 0.23 -13.06
N GLY A 43 1.95 0.97 -14.08
CA GLY A 43 2.34 0.75 -15.48
C GLY A 43 3.85 0.93 -15.76
N ARG A 44 4.57 1.71 -14.93
CA ARG A 44 6.02 1.92 -15.02
C ARG A 44 6.84 1.09 -14.02
N GLY A 45 6.23 0.07 -13.41
CA GLY A 45 6.89 -0.84 -12.47
C GLY A 45 6.60 -0.58 -10.99
N GLY A 46 5.73 0.38 -10.68
CA GLY A 46 5.23 0.63 -9.32
C GLY A 46 6.00 1.68 -8.54
N LEU A 47 6.00 1.50 -7.21
CA LEU A 47 6.64 2.36 -6.23
C LEU A 47 7.69 1.57 -5.45
N SER A 48 8.78 2.21 -5.03
CA SER A 48 9.66 1.61 -4.03
C SER A 48 8.94 1.42 -2.70
N ILE A 49 9.47 0.56 -1.81
CA ILE A 49 8.93 0.36 -0.45
C ILE A 49 8.78 1.67 0.34
N HIS A 50 9.66 2.63 0.10
CA HIS A 50 9.68 3.92 0.78
C HIS A 50 8.53 4.79 0.28
N GLU A 51 8.39 4.92 -1.04
CA GLU A 51 7.34 5.73 -1.65
C GLU A 51 5.97 5.14 -1.30
N ALA A 52 5.80 3.82 -1.43
CA ALA A 52 4.58 3.12 -1.05
C ALA A 52 4.18 3.39 0.40
N TYR A 53 5.15 3.34 1.33
CA TYR A 53 4.90 3.68 2.74
C TYR A 53 4.38 5.12 2.91
N HIS A 54 5.04 6.12 2.30
CA HIS A 54 4.61 7.51 2.44
C HIS A 54 3.26 7.76 1.79
N ILE A 55 2.99 7.15 0.63
CA ILE A 55 1.67 7.19 -0.01
C ILE A 55 0.60 6.61 0.94
N MET A 56 0.81 5.41 1.48
CA MET A 56 -0.14 4.75 2.39
C MET A 56 -0.30 5.45 3.75
N LYS A 57 0.58 6.39 4.08
CA LYS A 57 0.48 7.24 5.26
C LYS A 57 -0.11 8.63 4.96
N ASP A 58 -0.47 8.88 3.70
CA ASP A 58 -0.86 10.22 3.21
C ASP A 58 0.19 11.29 3.56
N GLN A 59 1.46 10.93 3.41
CA GLN A 59 2.62 11.78 3.72
C GLN A 59 3.34 12.23 2.45
N GLU A 60 3.86 13.45 2.50
CA GLU A 60 4.76 13.95 1.47
C GLU A 60 6.08 13.17 1.44
N TRP A 61 6.67 13.06 0.26
CA TRP A 61 7.97 12.43 0.12
C TRP A 61 9.08 13.34 0.70
N PRO A 62 9.93 12.83 1.62
CA PRO A 62 10.92 13.64 2.32
C PRO A 62 12.18 13.90 1.45
N TRP A 63 12.02 14.66 0.37
CA TRP A 63 13.08 14.93 -0.65
C TRP A 63 14.42 15.39 -0.07
N ARG A 64 14.42 16.09 1.07
CA ARG A 64 15.62 16.75 1.64
C ARG A 64 16.34 15.91 2.70
N THR A 65 15.67 14.96 3.31
CA THR A 65 16.18 14.25 4.51
C THR A 65 16.27 12.74 4.29
N PHE A 66 15.76 12.24 3.16
CA PHE A 66 15.80 10.82 2.85
C PHE A 66 17.22 10.34 2.55
N VAL A 67 17.70 9.42 3.38
CA VAL A 67 18.94 8.69 3.15
C VAL A 67 18.59 7.22 2.94
N ARG A 68 19.01 6.66 1.81
CA ARG A 68 18.86 5.23 1.57
C ARG A 68 19.97 4.46 2.29
N SER A 69 19.59 3.46 3.08
CA SER A 69 20.53 2.55 3.75
C SER A 69 19.87 1.18 3.94
N PRO A 70 20.64 0.08 4.07
CA PRO A 70 20.07 -1.24 4.33
C PRO A 70 19.19 -1.29 5.59
N ALA A 71 19.56 -0.54 6.63
CA ALA A 71 18.77 -0.43 7.86
C ALA A 71 17.44 0.29 7.62
N ASN A 72 17.45 1.39 6.85
CA ASN A 72 16.23 2.10 6.48
C ASN A 72 15.35 1.21 5.59
N ASP A 73 15.91 0.58 4.54
CA ASP A 73 15.18 -0.34 3.68
C ASP A 73 14.48 -1.43 4.52
N ALA A 74 15.16 -2.02 5.52
CA ALA A 74 14.56 -3.00 6.43
C ALA A 74 13.41 -2.41 7.26
N GLN A 75 13.59 -1.21 7.83
CA GLN A 75 12.55 -0.53 8.62
C GLN A 75 11.31 -0.21 7.78
N TYR A 76 11.48 0.26 6.54
CA TYR A 76 10.37 0.56 5.65
C TYR A 76 9.64 -0.71 5.19
N ARG A 77 10.35 -1.83 4.99
CA ARG A 77 9.68 -3.13 4.73
C ARG A 77 8.76 -3.53 5.87
N VAL A 78 9.28 -3.53 7.10
CA VAL A 78 8.51 -3.88 8.30
C VAL A 78 7.29 -2.97 8.43
N SER A 79 7.49 -1.66 8.24
CA SER A 79 6.44 -0.66 8.39
C SER A 79 5.37 -0.79 7.30
N LEU A 80 5.76 -1.01 6.03
CA LEU A 80 4.83 -1.23 4.93
C LEU A 80 4.02 -2.53 5.12
N MET A 81 4.67 -3.62 5.52
CA MET A 81 3.97 -4.88 5.81
C MET A 81 2.99 -4.73 6.98
N ALA A 82 3.32 -3.93 7.99
CA ALA A 82 2.41 -3.64 9.09
C ALA A 82 1.14 -2.93 8.59
N LEU A 83 1.28 -1.92 7.73
CA LEU A 83 0.12 -1.23 7.13
C LEU A 83 -0.77 -2.18 6.32
N VAL A 84 -0.16 -3.04 5.50
CA VAL A 84 -0.90 -4.05 4.72
C VAL A 84 -1.62 -5.03 5.64
N ARG A 85 -0.96 -5.52 6.69
CA ARG A 85 -1.58 -6.43 7.66
C ARG A 85 -2.76 -5.78 8.38
N ASP A 86 -2.62 -4.52 8.77
CA ASP A 86 -3.67 -3.80 9.48
C ASP A 86 -4.87 -3.52 8.55
N PHE A 87 -4.62 -3.24 7.27
CA PHE A 87 -5.66 -3.19 6.23
C PHE A 87 -6.40 -4.52 6.11
N GLU A 88 -5.68 -5.64 5.97
CA GLU A 88 -6.29 -6.97 5.84
C GLU A 88 -7.12 -7.34 7.06
N LYS A 89 -6.63 -7.01 8.27
CA LYS A 89 -7.36 -7.23 9.52
C LYS A 89 -8.67 -6.42 9.56
N SER A 90 -8.61 -5.16 9.15
CA SER A 90 -9.77 -4.27 9.10
C SER A 90 -10.81 -4.75 8.08
N ARG A 91 -10.33 -5.21 6.92
CA ARG A 91 -11.16 -5.82 5.87
C ARG A 91 -11.87 -7.08 6.34
N ALA A 92 -11.14 -7.97 7.02
CA ALA A 92 -11.71 -9.20 7.58
C ALA A 92 -12.74 -8.91 8.69
N ALA A 93 -12.53 -7.87 9.49
CA ALA A 93 -13.51 -7.44 10.50
C ALA A 93 -14.80 -6.95 9.85
N LEU A 94 -14.70 -6.13 8.79
CA LEU A 94 -15.86 -5.62 8.05
C LEU A 94 -16.70 -6.74 7.42
N SER A 95 -16.04 -7.75 6.84
CA SER A 95 -16.73 -8.92 6.25
C SER A 95 -17.56 -9.70 7.27
N LYS A 96 -17.06 -9.86 8.50
CA LYS A 96 -17.77 -10.58 9.57
C LYS A 96 -18.97 -9.81 10.11
N SER A 97 -18.92 -8.48 10.06
CA SER A 97 -20.05 -7.65 10.48
C SER A 97 -21.22 -7.67 9.50
N SER A 98 -20.98 -7.89 8.20
CA SER A 98 -22.05 -7.97 7.19
C SER A 98 -22.80 -9.30 7.16
N GLU A 99 -22.24 -10.38 7.71
CA GLU A 99 -22.85 -11.72 7.72
C GLU A 99 -23.79 -11.95 8.91
N GLY A 100 -23.80 -11.06 9.90
CA GLY A 100 -24.58 -11.18 11.14
C GLY A 100 -25.99 -10.59 11.13
N GLU A 101 -26.47 -10.05 10.00
CA GLU A 101 -27.74 -9.28 9.94
C GLU A 101 -28.79 -9.90 8.99
N ALA A 102 -28.61 -11.15 8.57
CA ALA A 102 -29.49 -11.84 7.61
C ALA A 102 -30.36 -12.97 8.19
N ASP A 103 -30.38 -13.19 9.52
CA ASP A 103 -31.25 -14.20 10.14
C ASP A 103 -32.04 -13.59 11.29
N GLY A 104 -33.24 -13.10 10.97
CA GLY A 104 -34.06 -12.37 11.93
C GLY A 104 -35.39 -11.88 11.37
N ARG A 105 -36.15 -12.74 10.68
CA ARG A 105 -37.62 -12.67 10.63
C ARG A 105 -38.26 -13.92 10.05
#